data_AF-A0A3Q7Q158-F1
#
_entry.id   AF-A0A3Q7Q158-F1
#
_cell.length_a   1.000
_cell.length_b   1.000
_cell.length_c   1.000
_cell.angle_alpha   90.00
_cell.angle_beta   90.00
_cell.angle_gamma   90.00
#
_symmetry.space_group_name_H-M   'P 1'
#
loop_
_entity.id
_entity.type
_entity.pdbx_description
1 polymer ?
#
loop_
_entity_poly.entity_id
_entity_poly.type
_entity_poly.pdbx_seq_one_letter_code
_entity_poly.pdbx_strand_id
1 'polypeptide(L)'
;MGLASRALCGAAGAAWRESFPLGGRDVARWFPGHMAKGLKKMQSSLKLVDCIIEVHDARIPLSGRNPLFQETLGLKPHMLVLNKMDLADLKEQQVKKIIQHLEGEGLKNVVFTNCVRDENIKQIIPMVRGLVESSYRYHRGESLEYCAMVIGIPNVGKSSLINALRRQHLRKGKATRVGGEPGITRAVMSRIQVCERPLMFLLDTPGVLAPRIESVEMGLKLALCGTVLDHLVGEETLADYLLYTLNRHQLFGYVQHYGLDGACDDIASVLKQVAVRLGKTQKVKVLTGTGDVNVIQPNYPAAARDFLRTFRSGLLGPVMLDRDVLQRPPLADP
;
A
#
# COMPACT_ATOMS: atom_id res chain seq x y z
N MET A 1 -21.54 23.57 -22.51
CA MET A 1 -20.66 23.07 -23.60
C MET A 1 -19.22 23.34 -23.21
N GLY A 2 -18.50 22.34 -22.74
CA GLY A 2 -17.07 22.44 -22.42
C GLY A 2 -16.41 21.16 -22.90
N LEU A 3 -15.65 21.27 -23.99
CA LEU A 3 -15.02 20.15 -24.68
C LEU A 3 -14.01 19.45 -23.76
N ALA A 4 -14.37 18.26 -23.28
CA ALA A 4 -13.39 17.29 -22.81
C ALA A 4 -12.62 16.79 -24.04
N SER A 5 -11.46 17.39 -24.31
CA SER A 5 -10.50 16.83 -25.26
C SER A 5 -9.96 15.52 -24.68
N ARG A 6 -10.65 14.41 -25.00
CA ARG A 6 -10.05 13.09 -24.95
C ARG A 6 -8.97 13.07 -26.03
N ALA A 7 -7.74 13.36 -25.66
CA ALA A 7 -6.60 12.96 -26.46
C ALA A 7 -6.67 11.43 -26.59
N LEU A 8 -7.17 10.96 -27.72
CA LEU A 8 -6.99 9.59 -28.22
C LEU A 8 -5.50 9.45 -28.48
N CYS A 9 -4.74 9.15 -27.43
CA CYS A 9 -3.34 8.78 -27.56
C CYS A 9 -3.33 7.41 -28.24
N GLY A 10 -3.09 7.40 -29.55
CA GLY A 10 -3.15 6.20 -30.37
C GLY A 10 -2.17 5.16 -29.86
N ALA A 11 -2.68 3.99 -29.47
CA ALA A 11 -1.90 2.79 -29.20
C ALA A 11 -1.40 2.18 -30.53
N ALA A 12 -0.69 2.95 -31.34
CA ALA A 12 -0.22 2.52 -32.64
C ALA A 12 1.09 1.72 -32.48
N GLY A 13 0.98 0.38 -32.46
CA GLY A 13 2.07 -0.52 -32.86
C GLY A 13 3.04 -1.02 -31.79
N ALA A 14 2.90 -0.67 -30.51
CA ALA A 14 3.74 -1.24 -29.45
C ALA A 14 3.23 -2.63 -29.04
N ALA A 15 4.01 -3.68 -29.28
CA ALA A 15 3.78 -4.98 -28.68
C ALA A 15 4.06 -4.88 -27.17
N TRP A 16 3.02 -4.93 -26.34
CA TRP A 16 3.15 -4.93 -24.88
C TRP A 16 3.77 -6.25 -24.44
N ARG A 17 4.75 -6.22 -23.53
CA ARG A 17 5.29 -7.46 -22.96
C ARG A 17 4.19 -8.19 -22.18
N GLU A 18 4.13 -9.51 -22.32
CA GLU A 18 3.15 -10.35 -21.62
C GLU A 18 3.61 -10.76 -20.21
N SER A 19 4.91 -10.64 -19.95
CA SER A 19 5.54 -11.00 -18.68
C SER A 19 6.63 -10.03 -18.29
N PHE A 20 6.92 -9.97 -16.99
CA PHE A 20 8.00 -9.15 -16.45
C PHE A 20 9.19 -10.03 -16.08
N PRO A 21 10.42 -9.75 -16.59
CA PRO A 21 11.59 -10.54 -16.26
C PRO A 21 12.01 -10.32 -14.79
N LEU A 22 11.68 -11.29 -13.94
CA LEU A 22 11.97 -11.24 -12.51
C LEU A 22 13.47 -11.46 -12.19
N GLY A 23 14.26 -11.99 -13.14
CA GLY A 23 15.71 -11.85 -13.18
C GLY A 23 16.49 -12.43 -11.99
N GLY A 24 16.19 -13.65 -11.54
CA GLY A 24 16.94 -14.34 -10.48
C GLY A 24 17.01 -13.61 -9.13
N ARG A 25 16.15 -12.61 -8.91
CA ARG A 25 16.15 -11.76 -7.72
C ARG A 25 15.66 -12.54 -6.50
N ASP A 26 16.44 -12.52 -5.43
CA ASP A 26 16.05 -13.09 -4.15
C ASP A 26 15.28 -12.06 -3.31
N VAL A 27 14.00 -12.34 -3.08
CA VAL A 27 13.06 -11.53 -2.30
C VAL A 27 13.55 -11.37 -0.85
N ALA A 28 14.30 -12.33 -0.32
CA ALA A 28 14.71 -12.33 1.09
C ALA A 28 15.53 -11.09 1.47
N ARG A 29 16.30 -10.50 0.54
CA ARG A 29 17.13 -9.32 0.80
C ARG A 29 16.34 -8.02 0.94
N TRP A 30 15.11 -7.98 0.46
CA TRP A 30 14.30 -6.75 0.44
C TRP A 30 13.61 -6.46 1.78
N PHE A 31 13.55 -7.44 2.68
CA PHE A 31 12.71 -7.37 3.88
C PHE A 31 13.51 -7.60 5.16
N PRO A 32 13.47 -6.66 6.11
CA PRO A 32 14.38 -6.70 7.23
C PRO A 32 13.92 -7.64 8.36
N GLY A 33 14.83 -8.44 8.92
CA GLY A 33 14.54 -9.47 9.93
C GLY A 33 14.00 -8.98 11.28
N HIS A 34 13.94 -7.65 11.55
CA HIS A 34 13.40 -7.12 12.81
C HIS A 34 11.89 -7.30 12.98
N MET A 35 11.18 -7.73 11.94
CA MET A 35 9.73 -7.89 11.93
C MET A 35 9.25 -9.05 12.81
N ALA A 36 10.07 -10.10 12.98
CA ALA A 36 9.79 -11.20 13.91
C ALA A 36 9.65 -10.72 15.37
N LYS A 37 10.40 -9.68 15.77
CA LYS A 37 10.27 -9.06 17.10
C LYS A 37 8.93 -8.33 17.24
N GLY A 38 8.49 -7.65 16.18
CA GLY A 38 7.18 -6.99 16.13
C GLY A 38 6.02 -7.97 16.30
N LEU A 39 6.07 -9.10 15.59
CA LEU A 39 5.07 -10.16 15.69
C LEU A 39 4.99 -10.74 17.11
N LYS A 40 6.13 -11.08 17.73
CA LYS A 40 6.16 -11.59 19.11
C LYS A 40 5.56 -10.60 20.11
N LYS A 41 5.86 -9.31 19.96
CA LYS A 41 5.31 -8.26 20.83
C LYS A 41 3.81 -8.06 20.64
N MET A 42 3.34 -8.19 19.40
CA MET A 42 1.92 -8.16 19.06
C MET A 42 1.19 -9.32 19.74
N GLN A 43 1.70 -10.55 19.58
CA GLN A 43 1.15 -11.75 20.21
C GLN A 43 1.05 -11.61 21.74
N SER A 44 2.10 -11.12 22.41
CA SER A 44 2.08 -10.96 23.88
C SER A 44 1.07 -9.92 24.39
N SER A 45 0.61 -9.03 23.51
CA SER A 45 -0.33 -7.95 23.82
C SER A 45 -1.78 -8.28 23.44
N LEU A 46 -2.05 -9.44 22.84
CA LEU A 46 -3.40 -9.85 22.43
C LEU A 46 -4.37 -10.00 23.61
N LYS A 47 -3.86 -10.33 24.81
CA LYS A 47 -4.66 -10.36 26.05
C LYS A 47 -5.23 -8.98 26.45
N LEU A 48 -4.64 -7.90 25.94
CA LEU A 48 -5.04 -6.53 26.27
C LEU A 48 -6.10 -5.97 25.31
N VAL A 49 -6.54 -6.72 24.30
CA VAL A 49 -7.45 -6.23 23.26
C VAL A 49 -8.69 -7.09 23.09
N ASP A 50 -9.78 -6.44 22.71
CA ASP A 50 -11.08 -7.01 22.41
C ASP A 50 -11.22 -7.33 20.92
N CYS A 51 -10.63 -6.52 20.03
CA CYS A 51 -10.78 -6.63 18.57
C CYS A 51 -9.46 -6.31 17.84
N ILE A 52 -9.30 -6.87 16.64
CA ILE A 52 -8.23 -6.52 15.73
C ILE A 52 -8.75 -5.68 14.56
N ILE A 53 -8.03 -4.62 14.23
CA ILE A 53 -8.23 -3.81 13.04
C ILE A 53 -6.98 -3.98 12.16
N GLU A 54 -7.08 -4.81 11.13
CA GLU A 54 -6.05 -4.96 10.10
C GLU A 54 -6.18 -3.80 9.11
N VAL A 55 -5.13 -3.01 8.94
CA VAL A 55 -5.09 -1.93 7.95
C VAL A 55 -4.24 -2.37 6.78
N HIS A 56 -4.78 -2.26 5.57
CA HIS A 56 -4.09 -2.62 4.34
C HIS A 56 -4.31 -1.57 3.24
N ASP A 57 -3.49 -1.61 2.18
CA ASP A 57 -3.56 -0.64 1.08
C ASP A 57 -4.58 -1.11 0.03
N ALA A 58 -5.57 -0.28 -0.27
CA ALA A 58 -6.67 -0.61 -1.18
C ALA A 58 -6.23 -0.89 -2.63
N ARG A 59 -5.00 -0.53 -3.01
CA ARG A 59 -4.43 -0.86 -4.34
C ARG A 59 -3.93 -2.31 -4.43
N ILE A 60 -3.67 -2.95 -3.30
CA ILE A 60 -3.20 -4.33 -3.15
C ILE A 60 -4.04 -5.07 -2.09
N PRO A 61 -5.37 -5.17 -2.25
CA PRO A 61 -6.26 -5.72 -1.23
C PRO A 61 -5.94 -7.16 -0.83
N LEU A 62 -5.19 -7.92 -1.65
CA LEU A 62 -4.82 -9.31 -1.42
C LEU A 62 -3.30 -9.46 -1.20
N SER A 63 -2.49 -8.89 -2.10
CA SER A 63 -1.04 -9.01 -2.03
C SER A 63 -0.48 -8.36 -0.76
N GLY A 64 0.40 -9.08 -0.07
CA GLY A 64 1.05 -8.56 1.13
C GLY A 64 0.30 -8.85 2.44
N ARG A 65 -0.93 -9.36 2.37
CA ARG A 65 -1.65 -9.83 3.54
C ARG A 65 -1.00 -11.11 4.07
N ASN A 66 -1.14 -11.33 5.37
CA ASN A 66 -0.54 -12.47 6.04
C ASN A 66 -1.65 -13.41 6.51
N PRO A 67 -1.83 -14.58 5.88
CA PRO A 67 -2.80 -15.59 6.33
C PRO A 67 -2.59 -15.98 7.80
N LEU A 68 -1.32 -15.98 8.25
CA LEU A 68 -0.97 -16.27 9.64
C LEU A 68 -1.58 -15.27 10.63
N PHE A 69 -2.03 -14.07 10.21
CA PHE A 69 -2.79 -13.20 11.10
C PHE A 69 -4.12 -13.87 11.50
N GLN A 70 -4.82 -14.53 10.59
CA GLN A 70 -6.05 -15.24 10.95
C GLN A 70 -5.77 -16.38 11.94
N GLU A 71 -4.71 -17.15 11.72
CA GLU A 71 -4.34 -18.27 12.60
C GLU A 71 -3.79 -17.80 13.96
N THR A 72 -2.97 -16.75 13.96
CA THR A 72 -2.23 -16.27 15.15
C THR A 72 -3.08 -15.37 16.06
N LEU A 73 -4.03 -14.62 15.50
CA LEU A 73 -4.81 -13.64 16.26
C LEU A 73 -5.96 -14.27 17.05
N GLY A 74 -6.18 -15.58 16.91
CA GLY A 74 -7.15 -16.36 17.66
C GLY A 74 -8.60 -15.95 17.41
N LEU A 75 -9.51 -16.34 18.31
CA LEU A 75 -10.96 -16.06 18.26
C LEU A 75 -11.33 -14.57 18.40
N LYS A 76 -10.39 -13.65 18.26
CA LYS A 76 -10.68 -12.21 18.40
C LYS A 76 -11.45 -11.74 17.16
N PRO A 77 -12.54 -10.96 17.32
CA PRO A 77 -13.20 -10.34 16.19
C PRO A 77 -12.21 -9.53 15.35
N HIS A 78 -12.38 -9.63 14.03
CA HIS A 78 -11.46 -9.09 13.04
C HIS A 78 -12.18 -8.18 12.05
N MET A 79 -11.61 -7.00 11.82
CA MET A 79 -12.03 -6.05 10.79
C MET A 79 -10.85 -5.71 9.89
N LEU A 80 -11.08 -5.75 8.59
CA LEU A 80 -10.13 -5.29 7.58
C LEU A 80 -10.50 -3.87 7.09
N VAL A 81 -9.54 -2.97 7.17
CA VAL A 81 -9.64 -1.59 6.68
C VAL A 81 -8.72 -1.43 5.46
N LEU A 82 -9.32 -1.37 4.28
CA LEU A 82 -8.64 -1.07 3.01
C LEU A 82 -8.52 0.45 2.84
N ASN A 83 -7.39 1.00 3.30
CA ASN A 83 -7.13 2.44 3.29
C ASN A 83 -6.51 2.91 1.96
N LYS A 84 -6.51 4.22 1.72
CA LYS A 84 -6.10 4.87 0.46
C LYS A 84 -7.01 4.51 -0.72
N MET A 85 -8.31 4.41 -0.42
CA MET A 85 -9.34 4.05 -1.40
C MET A 85 -9.38 5.02 -2.61
N ASP A 86 -8.94 6.25 -2.42
CA ASP A 86 -8.80 7.29 -3.45
C ASP A 86 -7.73 6.97 -4.50
N LEU A 87 -6.75 6.12 -4.18
CA LEU A 87 -5.68 5.72 -5.09
C LEU A 87 -5.97 4.42 -5.85
N ALA A 88 -7.07 3.74 -5.55
CA ALA A 88 -7.41 2.42 -6.07
C ALA A 88 -8.55 2.49 -7.09
N ASP A 89 -8.55 1.63 -8.11
CA ASP A 89 -9.70 1.50 -9.03
C ASP A 89 -10.83 0.72 -8.35
N LEU A 90 -11.78 1.44 -7.76
CA LEU A 90 -12.91 0.91 -7.01
C LEU A 90 -14.23 0.91 -7.78
N LYS A 91 -14.18 0.62 -9.09
CA LYS A 91 -15.38 0.29 -9.86
C LYS A 91 -16.15 -0.85 -9.17
N GLU A 92 -17.47 -0.78 -9.21
CA GLU A 92 -18.36 -1.71 -8.50
C GLU A 92 -18.01 -3.19 -8.75
N GLN A 93 -17.71 -3.56 -9.98
CA GLN A 93 -17.35 -4.94 -10.35
C GLN A 93 -16.03 -5.40 -9.70
N GLN A 94 -15.06 -4.51 -9.53
CA GLN A 94 -13.80 -4.84 -8.83
C GLN A 94 -14.04 -4.98 -7.34
N VAL A 95 -14.82 -4.07 -6.75
CA VAL A 95 -15.17 -4.14 -5.32
C VAL A 95 -15.90 -5.45 -5.01
N LYS A 96 -16.88 -5.86 -5.84
CA LYS A 96 -17.58 -7.15 -5.67
C LYS A 96 -16.62 -8.33 -5.67
N LYS A 97 -15.67 -8.39 -6.61
CA LYS A 97 -14.67 -9.46 -6.67
C LYS A 97 -13.75 -9.49 -5.44
N ILE A 98 -13.31 -8.31 -4.98
CA ILE A 98 -12.48 -8.18 -3.78
C ILE A 98 -13.25 -8.71 -2.56
N ILE A 99 -14.47 -8.25 -2.35
CA ILE A 99 -15.30 -8.68 -1.22
C ILE A 99 -15.57 -10.19 -1.28
N GLN A 100 -15.97 -10.73 -2.43
CA GLN A 100 -16.21 -12.17 -2.60
C GLN A 100 -14.96 -13.02 -2.28
N HIS A 101 -13.78 -12.58 -2.73
CA HIS A 101 -12.53 -13.27 -2.43
C HIS A 101 -12.22 -13.25 -0.93
N LEU A 102 -12.30 -12.07 -0.31
CA LEU A 102 -12.04 -11.89 1.12
C LEU A 102 -13.06 -12.64 2.01
N GLU A 103 -14.33 -12.69 1.60
CA GLU A 103 -15.36 -13.48 2.28
C GLU A 103 -15.07 -14.98 2.20
N GLY A 104 -14.52 -15.46 1.09
CA GLY A 104 -14.01 -16.83 0.94
C GLY A 104 -12.88 -17.16 1.90
N GLU A 105 -12.04 -16.18 2.24
CA GLU A 105 -11.03 -16.27 3.30
C GLU A 105 -11.61 -16.06 4.72
N GLY A 106 -12.93 -15.93 4.87
CA GLY A 106 -13.59 -15.71 6.17
C GLY A 106 -13.61 -14.27 6.66
N LEU A 107 -13.24 -13.28 5.83
CA LEU A 107 -13.20 -11.87 6.19
C LEU A 107 -14.47 -11.14 5.76
N LYS A 108 -15.42 -11.08 6.67
CA LYS A 108 -16.75 -10.49 6.41
C LYS A 108 -16.80 -8.99 6.67
N ASN A 109 -15.90 -8.47 7.50
CA ASN A 109 -15.94 -7.08 7.97
C ASN A 109 -14.89 -6.24 7.25
N VAL A 110 -15.20 -5.80 6.02
CA VAL A 110 -14.28 -5.05 5.18
C VAL A 110 -14.76 -3.62 4.97
N VAL A 111 -13.86 -2.65 5.15
CA VAL A 111 -14.17 -1.23 5.07
C VAL A 111 -13.14 -0.50 4.21
N PHE A 112 -13.59 0.14 3.14
CA PHE A 112 -12.73 1.02 2.33
C PHE A 112 -12.69 2.42 2.94
N THR A 113 -11.50 3.00 3.09
CA THR A 113 -11.32 4.30 3.76
C THR A 113 -10.32 5.21 3.07
N ASN A 114 -10.48 6.51 3.29
CA ASN A 114 -9.43 7.51 3.08
C ASN A 114 -9.14 8.22 4.41
N CYS A 115 -8.12 7.74 5.13
CA CYS A 115 -7.74 8.30 6.43
C CYS A 115 -7.12 9.71 6.35
N VAL A 116 -6.74 10.18 5.15
CA VAL A 116 -6.22 11.55 4.97
C VAL A 116 -7.37 12.54 4.86
N ARG A 117 -8.46 12.15 4.19
CA ARG A 117 -9.66 12.97 3.97
C ARG A 117 -10.81 12.68 4.95
N ASP A 118 -10.57 11.80 5.91
CA ASP A 118 -11.55 11.33 6.90
C ASP A 118 -12.82 10.68 6.29
N GLU A 119 -12.70 10.13 5.07
CA GLU A 119 -13.79 9.44 4.37
C GLU A 119 -13.98 8.02 4.92
N ASN A 120 -15.23 7.63 5.15
CA ASN A 120 -15.61 6.31 5.65
C ASN A 120 -15.05 5.93 7.03
N ILE A 121 -14.56 6.90 7.81
CA ILE A 121 -13.98 6.66 9.15
C ILE A 121 -15.05 6.51 10.24
N LYS A 122 -16.17 7.24 10.13
CA LYS A 122 -17.22 7.31 11.16
C LYS A 122 -17.84 5.96 11.53
N GLN A 123 -17.86 5.03 10.58
CA GLN A 123 -18.46 3.70 10.72
C GLN A 123 -17.57 2.70 11.48
N ILE A 124 -16.26 2.97 11.62
CA ILE A 124 -15.30 2.04 12.22
C ILE A 124 -15.63 1.80 13.70
N ILE A 125 -15.85 2.85 14.49
CA ILE A 125 -16.16 2.72 15.93
C ILE A 125 -17.47 1.91 16.16
N PRO A 126 -18.60 2.22 15.49
CA PRO A 126 -19.81 1.41 15.58
C PRO A 126 -19.61 -0.07 15.20
N MET A 127 -18.89 -0.35 14.11
CA MET A 127 -18.68 -1.73 13.68
C MET A 127 -17.78 -2.50 14.64
N VAL A 128 -16.68 -1.90 15.12
CA VAL A 128 -15.81 -2.51 16.14
C VAL A 128 -16.61 -2.80 17.42
N ARG A 129 -17.45 -1.85 17.85
CA ARG A 129 -18.34 -2.06 19.00
C ARG A 129 -19.26 -3.27 18.78
N GLY A 130 -19.96 -3.32 17.66
CA GLY A 130 -20.88 -4.42 17.34
C GLY A 130 -20.17 -5.78 17.31
N LEU A 131 -18.98 -5.84 16.71
CA LEU A 131 -18.16 -7.04 16.67
C LEU A 131 -17.72 -7.52 18.06
N VAL A 132 -17.32 -6.58 18.92
CA VAL A 132 -16.95 -6.90 20.31
C VAL A 132 -18.17 -7.38 21.10
N GLU A 133 -19.31 -6.70 20.99
CA GLU A 133 -20.57 -7.06 21.66
C GLU A 133 -21.11 -8.43 21.19
N SER A 134 -20.88 -8.82 19.93
CA SER A 134 -21.23 -10.15 19.40
C SER A 134 -20.21 -11.25 19.69
N SER A 135 -19.16 -10.95 20.46
CA SER A 135 -18.05 -11.88 20.73
C SER A 135 -17.74 -11.99 22.22
N TYR A 136 -17.01 -13.04 22.60
CA TYR A 136 -16.53 -13.17 23.96
C TYR A 136 -15.30 -12.27 24.19
N ARG A 137 -15.36 -11.43 25.23
CA ARG A 137 -14.26 -10.55 25.65
C ARG A 137 -13.22 -11.31 26.47
N TYR A 138 -12.53 -12.27 25.84
CA TYR A 138 -11.50 -13.09 26.48
C TYR A 138 -10.44 -12.21 27.18
N HIS A 139 -10.23 -12.43 28.48
CA HIS A 139 -9.35 -11.68 29.40
C HIS A 139 -9.78 -10.23 29.72
N ARG A 140 -10.96 -9.79 29.23
CA ARG A 140 -11.43 -8.40 29.35
C ARG A 140 -12.92 -8.29 29.73
N GLY A 141 -13.52 -9.35 30.27
CA GLY A 141 -14.95 -9.38 30.62
C GLY A 141 -15.38 -8.28 31.61
N GLU A 142 -14.49 -7.92 32.54
CA GLU A 142 -14.74 -6.87 33.55
C GLU A 142 -14.36 -5.46 33.07
N SER A 143 -13.66 -5.35 31.92
CA SER A 143 -13.21 -4.05 31.41
C SER A 143 -14.38 -3.29 30.79
N LEU A 144 -14.74 -2.14 31.33
CA LEU A 144 -15.84 -1.32 30.80
C LEU A 144 -15.49 -0.69 29.44
N GLU A 145 -14.21 -0.44 29.20
CA GLU A 145 -13.74 0.22 28.00
C GLU A 145 -13.37 -0.76 26.89
N TYR A 146 -13.55 -0.34 25.64
CA TYR A 146 -13.18 -1.09 24.45
C TYR A 146 -11.71 -0.86 24.12
N CYS A 147 -11.01 -1.92 23.74
CA CYS A 147 -9.62 -1.81 23.30
C CYS A 147 -9.41 -2.60 22.01
N ALA A 148 -8.98 -1.96 20.93
CA ALA A 148 -8.63 -2.63 19.68
C ALA A 148 -7.14 -2.50 19.36
N MET A 149 -6.57 -3.49 18.68
CA MET A 149 -5.20 -3.43 18.17
C MET A 149 -5.24 -3.04 16.69
N VAL A 150 -4.44 -2.05 16.30
CA VAL A 150 -4.25 -1.71 14.89
C VAL A 150 -3.02 -2.43 14.37
N ILE A 151 -3.19 -3.30 13.38
CA ILE A 151 -2.11 -4.09 12.76
C ILE A 151 -2.03 -3.82 11.27
N GLY A 152 -0.99 -4.35 10.63
CA GLY A 152 -0.79 -4.26 9.18
C GLY A 152 0.63 -3.87 8.82
N ILE A 153 0.96 -4.04 7.54
CA ILE A 153 2.30 -3.84 7.01
C ILE A 153 2.72 -2.36 7.03
N PRO A 154 4.02 -2.00 6.90
CA PRO A 154 4.46 -0.60 6.89
C PRO A 154 3.72 0.25 5.85
N ASN A 155 3.52 1.55 6.15
CA ASN A 155 3.02 2.57 5.22
C ASN A 155 1.61 2.39 4.63
N VAL A 156 0.82 1.41 5.07
CA VAL A 156 -0.61 1.25 4.72
C VAL A 156 -1.53 2.33 5.31
N GLY A 157 -1.07 3.01 6.37
CA GLY A 157 -1.80 4.12 6.99
C GLY A 157 -2.36 3.85 8.38
N LYS A 158 -1.80 2.90 9.15
CA LYS A 158 -2.18 2.65 10.56
C LYS A 158 -2.23 3.92 11.42
N SER A 159 -1.14 4.69 11.44
CA SER A 159 -1.07 5.95 12.18
C SER A 159 -1.99 7.03 11.61
N SER A 160 -2.29 7.01 10.30
CA SER A 160 -3.28 7.89 9.71
C SER A 160 -4.69 7.54 10.18
N LEU A 161 -5.03 6.25 10.25
CA LEU A 161 -6.31 5.76 10.77
C LEU A 161 -6.53 6.18 12.23
N ILE A 162 -5.54 5.96 13.10
CA ILE A 162 -5.61 6.37 14.50
C ILE A 162 -5.88 7.88 14.60
N ASN A 163 -5.11 8.69 13.86
CA ASN A 163 -5.29 10.14 13.86
C ASN A 163 -6.65 10.56 13.27
N ALA A 164 -7.17 9.88 12.25
CA ALA A 164 -8.48 10.13 11.67
C ALA A 164 -9.60 9.86 12.67
N LEU A 165 -9.54 8.74 13.38
CA LEU A 165 -10.51 8.40 14.43
C LEU A 165 -10.50 9.43 15.56
N ARG A 166 -9.32 9.89 16.00
CA ARG A 166 -9.21 10.95 17.02
C ARG A 166 -9.80 12.28 16.56
N ARG A 167 -9.56 12.70 15.31
CA ARG A 167 -10.18 13.90 14.75
C ARG A 167 -11.70 13.75 14.72
N GLN A 168 -12.17 12.61 14.24
CA GLN A 168 -13.59 12.34 14.00
C GLN A 168 -14.41 12.23 15.29
N HIS A 169 -13.87 11.61 16.35
CA HIS A 169 -14.64 11.28 17.56
C HIS A 169 -14.23 12.07 18.80
N LEU A 170 -13.00 12.62 18.85
CA LEU A 170 -12.52 13.41 19.99
C LEU A 170 -12.26 14.89 19.64
N ARG A 171 -12.28 15.26 18.35
CA ARG A 171 -11.85 16.58 17.87
C ARG A 171 -10.44 16.96 18.36
N LYS A 172 -9.56 15.97 18.56
CA LYS A 172 -8.17 16.13 19.01
C LYS A 172 -7.18 16.03 17.85
N GLY A 173 -6.02 16.68 18.01
CA GLY A 173 -4.92 16.68 17.02
C GLY A 173 -4.23 15.31 16.85
N LYS A 174 -3.05 15.29 16.23
CA LYS A 174 -2.31 14.05 15.94
C LYS A 174 -1.75 13.42 17.24
N ALA A 175 -1.95 12.12 17.43
CA ALA A 175 -1.31 11.33 18.51
C ALA A 175 -0.05 10.63 18.02
N THR A 176 -0.07 10.17 16.76
CA THR A 176 0.98 9.35 16.17
C THR A 176 1.66 10.11 15.04
N ARG A 177 2.98 9.96 14.91
CA ARG A 177 3.75 10.52 13.79
C ARG A 177 3.36 9.78 12.49
N VAL A 178 3.29 10.52 11.38
CA VAL A 178 2.99 9.99 10.04
C VAL A 178 4.12 10.38 9.10
N GLY A 179 4.63 9.44 8.32
CA GLY A 179 5.56 9.71 7.22
C GLY A 179 5.67 8.52 6.28
N GLY A 180 6.35 8.73 5.15
CA GLY A 180 6.43 7.76 4.05
C GLY A 180 7.57 6.75 4.14
N GLU A 181 8.49 6.89 5.08
CA GLU A 181 9.59 5.93 5.25
C GLU A 181 9.15 4.73 6.10
N PRO A 182 9.37 3.49 5.65
CA PRO A 182 9.13 2.30 6.47
C PRO A 182 9.83 2.39 7.83
N GLY A 183 9.10 2.02 8.89
CA GLY A 183 9.66 1.97 10.23
C GLY A 183 9.73 3.32 10.95
N ILE A 184 8.90 4.31 10.62
CA ILE A 184 8.76 5.55 11.41
C ILE A 184 8.15 5.31 12.79
N THR A 185 7.20 4.38 12.91
CA THR A 185 6.64 3.95 14.19
C THR A 185 7.64 3.04 14.90
N ARG A 186 8.60 3.63 15.62
CA ARG A 186 9.72 2.92 16.30
C ARG A 186 9.52 2.64 17.80
N ALA A 187 8.42 3.08 18.42
CA ALA A 187 8.25 3.05 19.87
C ALA A 187 6.97 2.34 20.35
N VAL A 188 7.05 1.86 21.60
CA VAL A 188 6.09 1.18 22.50
C VAL A 188 4.61 1.25 22.08
N MET A 189 3.90 0.12 22.19
CA MET A 189 2.44 0.03 22.06
C MET A 189 1.78 0.98 23.05
N SER A 190 1.54 2.19 22.59
CA SER A 190 0.88 3.23 23.38
C SER A 190 -0.62 3.03 23.22
N ARG A 191 -1.31 3.10 24.36
CA ARG A 191 -2.76 3.03 24.41
C ARG A 191 -3.31 4.42 24.12
N ILE A 192 -3.93 4.59 22.97
CA ILE A 192 -4.38 5.89 22.46
C ILE A 192 -5.90 5.93 22.48
N GLN A 193 -6.47 6.84 23.25
CA GLN A 193 -7.92 7.04 23.24
C GLN A 193 -8.36 7.60 21.88
N VAL A 194 -9.40 6.99 21.31
CA VAL A 194 -9.98 7.40 20.03
C VAL A 194 -11.47 7.73 20.11
N CYS A 195 -12.16 7.34 21.17
CA CYS A 195 -13.57 7.69 21.39
C CYS A 195 -13.86 7.86 22.89
N GLU A 196 -14.78 8.75 23.23
CA GLU A 196 -15.28 8.95 24.61
C GLU A 196 -16.53 8.11 24.88
N ARG A 197 -17.41 7.95 23.89
CA ARG A 197 -18.69 7.23 24.00
C ARG A 197 -18.95 6.40 22.73
N PRO A 198 -18.73 5.07 22.77
CA PRO A 198 -18.18 4.32 23.89
C PRO A 198 -16.72 4.69 24.18
N LEU A 199 -16.26 4.51 25.42
CA LEU A 199 -14.86 4.72 25.78
C LEU A 199 -14.01 3.68 25.05
N MET A 200 -13.21 4.11 24.07
CA MET A 200 -12.45 3.22 23.20
C MET A 200 -11.00 3.68 23.04
N PHE A 201 -10.09 2.71 23.13
CA PHE A 201 -8.66 2.88 22.94
C PHE A 201 -8.14 2.00 21.80
N LEU A 202 -7.10 2.49 21.12
CA LEU A 202 -6.33 1.72 20.15
C LEU A 202 -4.91 1.48 20.66
N LEU A 203 -4.43 0.25 20.53
CA LEU A 203 -3.01 -0.07 20.64
C LEU A 203 -2.35 0.10 19.26
N ASP A 204 -1.46 1.08 19.14
CA ASP A 204 -0.65 1.24 17.93
C ASP A 204 0.47 0.20 17.91
N THR A 205 0.69 -0.44 16.76
CA THR A 205 1.74 -1.43 16.57
C THR A 205 2.70 -0.99 15.46
N PRO A 206 4.01 -1.24 15.59
CA PRO A 206 4.92 -1.05 14.47
C PRO A 206 4.45 -1.92 13.29
N GLY A 207 4.70 -1.48 12.05
CA GLY A 207 4.31 -2.29 10.89
C GLY A 207 4.94 -3.67 10.92
N VAL A 208 4.12 -4.72 10.89
CA VAL A 208 4.55 -6.12 10.85
C VAL A 208 4.22 -6.65 9.46
N LEU A 209 5.22 -7.04 8.68
CA LEU A 209 5.01 -7.82 7.45
C LEU A 209 4.92 -9.30 7.78
N ALA A 210 4.31 -10.06 6.86
CA ALA A 210 4.38 -11.51 6.87
C ALA A 210 5.85 -11.97 6.96
N PRO A 211 6.15 -13.01 7.75
CA PRO A 211 7.52 -13.53 7.88
C PRO A 211 8.07 -14.11 6.56
N ARG A 212 7.21 -14.38 5.58
CA ARG A 212 7.59 -14.88 4.26
C ARG A 212 6.80 -14.18 3.17
N ILE A 213 7.47 -13.86 2.08
CA ILE A 213 6.85 -13.38 0.84
C ILE A 213 6.92 -14.50 -0.17
N GLU A 214 5.77 -14.79 -0.77
CA GLU A 214 5.58 -16.00 -1.57
C GLU A 214 6.18 -15.85 -2.97
N SER A 215 6.29 -14.62 -3.48
CA SER A 215 6.78 -14.36 -4.83
C SER A 215 7.47 -13.00 -4.98
N VAL A 216 8.35 -12.90 -5.99
CA VAL A 216 8.99 -11.64 -6.38
C VAL A 216 7.94 -10.60 -6.81
N GLU A 217 6.88 -11.03 -7.50
CA GLU A 217 5.77 -10.17 -7.94
C GLU A 217 5.08 -9.49 -6.75
N MET A 218 4.77 -10.25 -5.70
CA MET A 218 4.22 -9.72 -4.45
C MET A 218 5.18 -8.71 -3.81
N GLY A 219 6.49 -9.00 -3.80
CA GLY A 219 7.52 -8.09 -3.32
C GLY A 219 7.57 -6.76 -4.10
N LEU A 220 7.42 -6.81 -5.43
CA LEU A 220 7.37 -5.61 -6.28
C LEU A 220 6.11 -4.78 -6.04
N LYS A 221 4.94 -5.40 -5.88
CA LYS A 221 3.68 -4.70 -5.54
C LYS A 221 3.76 -4.01 -4.17
N LEU A 222 4.32 -4.70 -3.18
CA LEU A 222 4.61 -4.15 -1.85
C LEU A 222 5.54 -2.94 -1.95
N ALA A 223 6.64 -3.06 -2.70
CA ALA A 223 7.57 -1.96 -2.95
C ALA A 223 6.89 -0.79 -3.67
N LEU A 224 6.05 -1.01 -4.68
CA LEU A 224 5.29 0.07 -5.35
C LEU A 224 4.41 0.85 -4.37
N CYS A 225 3.80 0.15 -3.40
CA CYS A 225 3.00 0.78 -2.35
C CYS A 225 3.84 1.48 -1.26
N GLY A 226 5.17 1.40 -1.34
CA GLY A 226 6.11 2.03 -0.42
C GLY A 226 6.25 1.28 0.90
N THR A 227 5.86 0.01 0.96
CA THR A 227 5.96 -0.80 2.19
C THR A 227 7.39 -1.31 2.42
N VAL A 228 8.22 -1.22 1.38
CA VAL A 228 9.62 -1.61 1.29
C VAL A 228 10.43 -0.41 0.83
N LEU A 229 11.71 -0.37 1.20
CA LEU A 229 12.63 0.66 0.73
C LEU A 229 12.96 0.45 -0.74
N ASP A 230 12.71 1.48 -1.57
CA ASP A 230 12.84 1.42 -3.03
C ASP A 230 14.25 1.00 -3.49
N HIS A 231 15.29 1.49 -2.80
CA HIS A 231 16.68 1.20 -3.15
C HIS A 231 17.06 -0.28 -2.94
N LEU A 232 16.32 -1.04 -2.12
CA LEU A 232 16.57 -2.48 -1.95
C LEU A 232 16.15 -3.26 -3.20
N VAL A 233 15.12 -2.79 -3.90
CA VAL A 233 14.62 -3.36 -5.17
C VAL A 233 15.36 -2.77 -6.37
N GLY A 234 15.67 -1.47 -6.31
CA GLY A 234 16.19 -0.67 -7.41
C GLY A 234 15.08 0.20 -8.01
N GLU A 235 15.26 1.53 -7.95
CA GLU A 235 14.25 2.52 -8.34
C GLU A 235 13.84 2.37 -9.81
N GLU A 236 14.80 2.15 -10.70
CA GLU A 236 14.56 1.96 -12.14
C GLU A 236 13.83 0.64 -12.43
N THR A 237 14.18 -0.45 -11.72
CA THR A 237 13.45 -1.73 -11.81
C THR A 237 12.00 -1.56 -11.37
N LEU A 238 11.79 -0.86 -10.26
CA LEU A 238 10.45 -0.66 -9.71
C LEU A 238 9.61 0.24 -10.64
N ALA A 239 10.24 1.25 -11.25
CA ALA A 239 9.62 2.09 -12.28
C ALA A 239 9.27 1.29 -13.54
N ASP A 240 10.12 0.35 -13.96
CA ASP A 240 9.84 -0.54 -15.09
C ASP A 240 8.65 -1.46 -14.81
N TYR A 241 8.62 -2.07 -13.62
CA TYR A 241 7.51 -2.92 -13.20
C TYR A 241 6.19 -2.13 -13.11
N LEU A 242 6.25 -0.87 -12.66
CA LEU A 242 5.09 0.03 -12.68
C LEU A 242 4.62 0.29 -14.11
N LEU A 243 5.53 0.65 -15.03
CA LEU A 243 5.20 0.90 -16.44
C LEU A 243 4.55 -0.32 -17.08
N TYR A 244 5.15 -1.50 -16.89
CA TYR A 244 4.60 -2.78 -17.33
C TYR A 244 3.16 -2.98 -16.82
N THR A 245 2.94 -2.78 -15.51
CA THR A 245 1.62 -2.96 -14.89
C THR A 245 0.59 -1.97 -15.42
N LEU A 246 0.97 -0.70 -15.59
CA LEU A 246 0.11 0.35 -16.14
C LEU A 246 -0.30 0.02 -17.59
N ASN A 247 0.67 -0.35 -18.43
CA ASN A 247 0.43 -0.71 -19.83
C ASN A 247 -0.48 -1.94 -19.95
N ARG A 248 -0.20 -2.99 -19.18
CA ARG A 248 -1.03 -4.20 -19.15
C ARG A 248 -2.47 -3.92 -18.72
N HIS A 249 -2.66 -2.98 -17.80
CA HIS A 249 -4.00 -2.56 -17.36
C HIS A 249 -4.65 -1.50 -18.27
N GLN A 250 -3.96 -1.07 -19.34
CA GLN A 250 -4.37 0.00 -20.25
C GLN A 250 -4.57 1.34 -19.54
N LEU A 251 -3.69 1.65 -18.58
CA LEU A 251 -3.70 2.86 -17.76
C LEU A 251 -2.61 3.83 -18.21
N PHE A 252 -2.93 4.67 -19.19
CA PHE A 252 -1.97 5.58 -19.83
C PHE A 252 -1.92 6.99 -19.20
N GLY A 253 -2.35 7.14 -17.94
CA GLY A 253 -2.35 8.43 -17.25
C GLY A 253 -0.96 9.08 -17.18
N TYR A 254 0.10 8.27 -17.19
CA TYR A 254 1.48 8.76 -17.23
C TYR A 254 1.85 9.50 -18.52
N VAL A 255 1.29 9.08 -19.66
CA VAL A 255 1.53 9.74 -20.95
C VAL A 255 1.01 11.17 -20.90
N GLN A 256 -0.20 11.35 -20.38
CA GLN A 256 -0.81 12.67 -20.22
C GLN A 256 -0.08 13.50 -19.15
N HIS A 257 0.23 12.90 -18.01
CA HIS A 257 0.90 13.59 -16.89
C HIS A 257 2.27 14.16 -17.31
N TYR A 258 3.07 13.36 -18.01
CA TYR A 258 4.40 13.77 -18.48
C TYR A 258 4.39 14.32 -19.91
N GLY A 259 3.23 14.46 -20.54
CA GLY A 259 3.09 14.92 -21.93
C GLY A 259 4.04 14.20 -22.88
N LEU A 260 4.04 12.86 -22.83
CA LEU A 260 4.82 12.01 -23.74
C LEU A 260 4.09 11.89 -25.09
N ASP A 261 4.83 11.61 -26.16
CA ASP A 261 4.26 11.46 -27.51
C ASP A 261 3.29 10.29 -27.64
N GLY A 262 3.49 9.26 -26.81
CA GLY A 262 2.67 8.05 -26.81
C GLY A 262 3.00 7.12 -25.65
N ALA A 263 2.18 6.09 -25.48
CA ALA A 263 2.50 4.99 -24.59
C ALA A 263 3.59 4.12 -25.22
N CYS A 264 4.59 3.73 -24.44
CA CYS A 264 5.64 2.78 -24.84
C CYS A 264 5.96 1.82 -23.70
N ASP A 265 6.61 0.70 -24.04
CA ASP A 265 6.99 -0.35 -23.09
C ASP A 265 8.50 -0.43 -22.84
N ASP A 266 9.20 0.68 -23.10
CA ASP A 266 10.61 0.84 -22.77
C ASP A 266 10.78 1.87 -21.64
N ILE A 267 11.14 1.38 -20.47
CA ILE A 267 11.36 2.23 -19.29
C ILE A 267 12.48 3.25 -19.51
N ALA A 268 13.54 2.91 -20.26
CA ALA A 268 14.65 3.82 -20.48
C ALA A 268 14.19 5.06 -21.27
N SER A 269 13.38 4.85 -22.32
CA SER A 269 12.76 5.92 -23.08
C SER A 269 11.82 6.78 -22.23
N VAL A 270 10.96 6.17 -21.40
CA VAL A 270 10.07 6.92 -20.49
C VAL A 270 10.88 7.76 -19.50
N LEU A 271 11.85 7.16 -18.81
CA LEU A 271 12.66 7.87 -17.81
C LEU A 271 13.52 8.96 -18.44
N LYS A 272 13.99 8.79 -19.68
CA LYS A 272 14.69 9.84 -20.43
C LYS A 272 13.80 11.06 -20.64
N GLN A 273 12.57 10.85 -21.13
CA GLN A 273 11.64 11.94 -21.38
C GLN A 273 11.20 12.62 -20.07
N VAL A 274 10.92 11.84 -19.02
CA VAL A 274 10.61 12.36 -17.69
C VAL A 274 11.78 13.21 -17.15
N ALA A 275 13.01 12.70 -17.26
CA ALA A 275 14.19 13.40 -16.78
C ALA A 275 14.40 14.74 -17.49
N VAL A 276 14.30 14.76 -18.82
CA VAL A 276 14.43 15.98 -19.62
C VAL A 276 13.33 16.98 -19.26
N ARG A 277 12.07 16.53 -19.23
CA ARG A 277 10.91 17.39 -18.94
C ARG A 277 10.98 18.04 -17.56
N LEU A 278 11.44 17.30 -16.56
CA LEU A 278 11.54 17.77 -15.19
C LEU A 278 12.89 18.42 -14.84
N GLY A 279 13.81 18.55 -15.82
CA GLY A 279 15.16 19.05 -15.58
C GLY A 279 15.98 18.18 -14.62
N LYS A 280 15.67 16.89 -14.50
CA LYS A 280 16.44 15.93 -13.68
C LYS A 280 17.69 15.51 -14.44
N THR A 281 18.70 16.36 -14.43
CA THR A 281 20.00 16.10 -15.07
C THR A 281 21.11 15.96 -14.03
N GLN A 282 22.18 15.28 -14.39
CA GLN A 282 23.40 15.18 -13.60
C GLN A 282 24.63 15.49 -14.45
N LYS A 283 25.65 16.07 -13.82
CA LYS A 283 26.97 16.24 -14.43
C LYS A 283 27.78 14.97 -14.17
N VAL A 284 28.34 14.39 -15.22
CA VAL A 284 29.26 13.25 -15.14
C VAL A 284 30.50 13.56 -15.94
N LYS A 285 31.64 13.09 -15.44
CA LYS A 285 32.88 13.10 -16.19
C LYS A 285 32.88 11.90 -17.13
N VAL A 286 32.99 12.17 -18.42
CA VAL A 286 33.15 11.13 -19.43
C VAL A 286 34.59 11.17 -19.88
N LEU A 287 35.24 10.02 -19.83
CA LEU A 287 36.60 9.86 -20.31
C LEU A 287 36.54 9.83 -21.85
N THR A 288 37.01 10.90 -22.47
CA THR A 288 37.19 10.95 -23.91
C THR A 288 38.63 10.57 -24.24
N GLY A 289 38.91 10.14 -25.47
CA GLY A 289 40.29 9.86 -25.93
C GLY A 289 41.24 11.07 -25.82
N THR A 290 40.73 12.25 -25.48
CA THR A 290 41.44 13.52 -25.30
C THR A 290 41.39 14.07 -23.86
N GLY A 291 40.84 13.32 -22.89
CA GLY A 291 40.75 13.73 -21.48
C GLY A 291 39.34 13.69 -20.89
N ASP A 292 39.20 14.09 -19.63
CA ASP A 292 37.92 14.14 -18.92
C ASP A 292 37.09 15.36 -19.34
N VAL A 293 35.89 15.12 -19.88
CA VAL A 293 34.93 16.18 -20.19
C VAL A 293 33.72 16.07 -19.28
N ASN A 294 33.27 17.19 -18.73
CA ASN A 294 32.01 17.24 -17.99
C ASN A 294 30.84 17.26 -18.98
N VAL A 295 30.03 16.22 -18.96
CA VAL A 295 28.81 16.08 -19.77
C VAL A 295 27.59 16.16 -18.86
N ILE A 296 26.54 16.85 -19.32
CA ILE A 296 25.23 16.85 -18.67
C ILE A 296 24.40 15.74 -19.31
N GLN A 297 23.91 14.81 -18.50
CA GLN A 297 23.04 13.74 -18.96
C GLN A 297 21.79 13.59 -18.07
N PRO A 298 20.72 12.93 -18.57
CA PRO A 298 19.56 12.56 -17.77
C PRO A 298 19.95 11.77 -16.50
N ASN A 299 19.33 12.11 -15.38
CA ASN A 299 19.44 11.37 -14.13
C ASN A 299 18.27 10.38 -14.01
N TYR A 300 18.46 9.16 -14.52
CA TYR A 300 17.42 8.13 -14.53
C TYR A 300 16.94 7.72 -13.13
N PRO A 301 17.79 7.54 -12.11
CA PRO A 301 17.32 7.27 -10.75
C PRO A 301 16.41 8.39 -10.20
N ALA A 302 16.76 9.65 -10.43
CA ALA A 302 15.92 10.77 -10.00
C ALA A 302 14.58 10.82 -10.73
N ALA A 303 14.55 10.51 -12.03
CA ALA A 303 13.32 10.38 -12.80
C ALA A 303 12.47 9.19 -12.35
N ALA A 304 13.08 8.05 -12.03
CA ALA A 304 12.40 6.87 -11.50
C ALA A 304 11.74 7.16 -10.15
N ARG A 305 12.42 7.84 -9.22
CA ARG A 305 11.81 8.31 -7.97
C ARG A 305 10.62 9.21 -8.20
N ASP A 306 10.72 10.13 -9.15
CA ASP A 306 9.60 11.02 -9.48
C ASP A 306 8.42 10.20 -10.01
N PHE A 307 8.65 9.28 -10.94
CA PHE A 307 7.63 8.40 -11.50
C PHE A 307 6.89 7.59 -10.42
N LEU A 308 7.65 6.99 -9.50
CA LEU A 308 7.11 6.26 -8.35
C LEU A 308 6.34 7.17 -7.38
N ARG A 309 6.84 8.39 -7.12
CA ARG A 309 6.14 9.37 -6.27
C ARG A 309 4.83 9.81 -6.89
N THR A 310 4.81 10.06 -8.20
CA THR A 310 3.63 10.47 -8.96
C THR A 310 2.57 9.37 -8.91
N PHE A 311 2.95 8.10 -9.07
CA PHE A 311 2.05 6.96 -8.82
C PHE A 311 1.50 6.95 -7.38
N ARG A 312 2.38 7.02 -6.37
CA ARG A 312 1.98 6.94 -4.95
C ARG A 312 1.11 8.10 -4.47
N SER A 313 1.16 9.23 -5.17
CA SER A 313 0.32 10.40 -4.91
C SER A 313 -1.00 10.39 -5.68
N GLY A 314 -1.24 9.38 -6.54
CA GLY A 314 -2.46 9.26 -7.35
C GLY A 314 -2.49 10.15 -8.58
N LEU A 315 -1.40 10.86 -8.89
CA LEU A 315 -1.33 11.77 -10.05
C LEU A 315 -1.34 11.04 -11.40
N LEU A 316 -1.08 9.73 -11.42
CA LEU A 316 -1.26 8.87 -12.60
C LEU A 316 -2.69 8.35 -12.76
N GLY A 317 -3.59 8.70 -11.84
CA GLY A 317 -4.93 8.13 -11.71
C GLY A 317 -5.00 6.94 -10.74
N PRO A 318 -6.20 6.44 -10.46
CA PRO A 318 -6.41 5.29 -9.59
C PRO A 318 -5.92 3.99 -10.24
N VAL A 319 -5.22 3.15 -9.46
CA VAL A 319 -4.61 1.90 -9.94
C VAL A 319 -4.84 0.78 -8.95
N MET A 320 -5.33 -0.37 -9.44
CA MET A 320 -5.43 -1.63 -8.68
C MET A 320 -4.34 -2.59 -9.15
N LEU A 321 -3.34 -2.87 -8.32
CA LEU A 321 -2.20 -3.75 -8.65
C LEU A 321 -2.56 -5.25 -8.54
N ASP A 322 -3.61 -5.59 -7.79
CA ASP A 322 -4.10 -6.98 -7.66
C ASP A 322 -5.14 -7.37 -8.71
N ARG A 323 -5.35 -6.54 -9.74
CA ARG A 323 -6.34 -6.82 -10.79
C ARG A 323 -6.14 -8.19 -11.44
N ASP A 324 -4.89 -8.61 -11.63
CA ASP A 324 -4.56 -9.93 -12.17
C ASP A 324 -4.81 -11.07 -11.19
N VAL A 325 -4.62 -10.83 -9.89
CA VAL A 325 -4.89 -11.82 -8.83
C VAL A 325 -6.39 -12.09 -8.74
N LEU A 326 -7.20 -11.04 -8.83
CA LEU A 326 -8.68 -11.11 -8.84
C LEU A 326 -9.27 -11.78 -10.10
N GLN A 327 -8.46 -11.99 -11.14
CA GLN A 327 -8.87 -12.67 -12.37
C GLN A 327 -8.47 -14.14 -12.41
N ARG A 328 -7.52 -14.56 -11.56
CA ARG A 328 -7.17 -15.97 -11.41
C ARG A 328 -8.30 -16.68 -10.66
N PRO A 329 -8.70 -17.90 -11.06
CA PRO A 329 -9.56 -18.71 -10.21
C PRO A 329 -8.89 -18.90 -8.83
N PRO A 330 -9.67 -19.04 -7.74
CA PRO A 330 -9.10 -19.39 -6.44
C PRO A 330 -8.21 -20.61 -6.62
N LEU A 331 -7.01 -20.58 -6.04
CA LEU A 331 -6.18 -21.78 -5.97
C LEU A 331 -7.04 -22.84 -5.27
N ALA A 332 -7.32 -23.94 -5.97
CA ALA A 332 -7.92 -25.10 -5.33
C ALA A 332 -6.96 -25.53 -4.21
N ASP A 333 -7.47 -25.64 -2.99
CA ASP A 333 -6.69 -26.20 -1.89
C ASP A 333 -6.18 -27.59 -2.30
N PRO A 334 -4.90 -27.92 -2.03
CA PRO A 334 -4.36 -29.25 -2.30
C PRO A 334 -5.02 -30.37 -1.48
#